data_AF-A0A177EYK0-F1
#
_entry.id   AF-A0A177EYK0-F1
#
_cell.length_a   1.000
_cell.length_b   1.000
_cell.length_c   1.000
_cell.angle_alpha   90.00
_cell.angle_beta   90.00
_cell.angle_gamma   90.00
#
_symmetry.space_group_name_H-M   'P 1'
#
loop_
_entity.id
_entity.type
_entity.pdbx_description
1 polymer ?
#
loop_
_entity_poly.entity_id
_entity_poly.type
_entity_poly.pdbx_seq_one_letter_code
_entity_poly.pdbx_strand_id
1 'polypeptide(L)'
;MPYKSRWSISLPQCSFPTFLFGSPCKDLSDKKAYVDATRPEELFLTRQTFRLWSQRIALGLLKSASFEPGDRVLVFSGNTLATPVAFMGIVMAGGVFTGANPTFTARELAHQLRDSQATYLLCSDISIDTGIRAAEQAGLDKSRVYVYDEKVFLSDKACQAGLRGCRYWSDLIAPAEEAEGFQWEELEGDKCHKTIALNYSSGTTGVPKGVEVTHYNYIANTLQYNHLPTLAPNYDELNRRSKWLCFLPLYHAMAQTIYIAGALLRQIPVYIMPKFDFVEMLANVERFRITDLTIVPPIAVALTKHPAARKYDLSSIETMNCGSAPLGSDVCRAIEDLCGRRFNMKQGWGMTEVTCSLLGWDPNKTSTSFGVGEPNANCEAKIVKILTGSSGHESFSEVTERGPAHTGELWCRGPNVMKGYWRNPSATRNAFSPDSEGWLRTGDIAYVDEDGCFYIVDRMKELIKVKANQVPPAELEALILEHPAVADVAVIGIPTADGDERPRAFVLRQPRAKVTQQEIIDYVKERAVTYKWLTAGVEWVDEIPKNPSGKILRRQLRDRSKVQYVQARL
;
A
#
# COMPACT_ATOMS: atom_id res chain seq x y z
N MET A 1 -10.38 15.42 -23.62
CA MET A 1 -9.32 14.51 -24.07
C MET A 1 -8.61 14.00 -22.84
N PRO A 2 -8.35 12.67 -22.72
CA PRO A 2 -7.68 12.11 -21.57
C PRO A 2 -6.31 12.75 -21.35
N TYR A 3 -5.94 12.92 -20.08
CA TYR A 3 -4.63 13.38 -19.65
C TYR A 3 -3.63 12.25 -19.86
N LYS A 4 -2.82 12.37 -20.91
CA LYS A 4 -1.73 11.42 -21.20
C LYS A 4 -0.48 11.87 -20.47
N SER A 5 0.28 10.92 -19.94
CA SER A 5 1.61 11.23 -19.44
C SER A 5 2.47 11.88 -20.52
N ARG A 6 3.17 12.95 -20.17
CA ARG A 6 4.20 13.54 -21.03
C ARG A 6 5.49 12.72 -21.07
N TRP A 7 5.59 11.67 -20.25
CA TRP A 7 6.72 10.76 -20.22
C TRP A 7 6.35 9.42 -20.87
N SER A 8 7.30 8.88 -21.62
CA SER A 8 7.23 7.53 -22.18
C SER A 8 8.54 6.84 -21.90
N ILE A 9 8.47 5.61 -21.37
CA ILE A 9 9.62 4.78 -21.08
C ILE A 9 9.51 3.45 -21.80
N SER A 10 10.65 2.84 -22.11
CA SER A 10 10.67 1.49 -22.69
C SER A 10 10.34 0.46 -21.60
N LEU A 11 9.46 -0.48 -21.93
CA LEU A 11 9.01 -1.53 -21.03
C LEU A 11 9.46 -2.89 -21.58
N PRO A 12 10.47 -3.54 -20.99
CA PRO A 12 10.93 -4.83 -21.47
C PRO A 12 9.86 -5.90 -21.24
N GLN A 13 9.72 -6.79 -22.20
CA GLN A 13 8.89 -8.00 -22.09
C GLN A 13 9.80 -9.16 -21.70
N CYS A 14 9.99 -9.32 -20.39
CA CYS A 14 10.81 -10.37 -19.81
C CYS A 14 10.19 -10.92 -18.53
N SER A 15 10.79 -11.98 -17.98
CA SER A 15 10.45 -12.44 -16.63
C SER A 15 10.86 -11.39 -15.58
N PHE A 16 10.07 -11.24 -14.54
CA PHE A 16 10.35 -10.30 -13.44
C PHE A 16 11.71 -10.55 -12.75
N PRO A 17 12.16 -11.81 -12.52
CA PRO A 17 13.52 -12.08 -12.06
C PRO A 17 14.60 -11.59 -13.04
N THR A 18 14.43 -11.79 -14.36
CA THR A 18 15.37 -11.27 -15.37
C THR A 18 15.40 -9.75 -15.41
N PHE A 19 14.26 -9.08 -15.25
CA PHE A 19 14.21 -7.63 -15.11
C PHE A 19 15.08 -7.12 -13.96
N LEU A 20 15.05 -7.77 -12.79
CA LEU A 20 15.78 -7.33 -11.61
C LEU A 20 17.25 -7.78 -11.58
N PHE A 21 17.55 -8.98 -12.06
CA PHE A 21 18.88 -9.60 -11.93
C PHE A 21 19.64 -9.71 -13.25
N GLY A 22 19.00 -9.47 -14.38
CA GLY A 22 19.56 -9.67 -15.73
C GLY A 22 19.64 -11.14 -16.15
N SER A 23 20.33 -11.97 -15.36
CA SER A 23 20.38 -13.42 -15.60
C SER A 23 20.59 -14.21 -14.31
N PRO A 24 20.32 -15.53 -14.31
CA PRO A 24 20.52 -16.40 -13.15
C PRO A 24 21.90 -16.39 -12.54
N CYS A 25 22.93 -16.23 -13.38
CA CYS A 25 24.32 -16.32 -12.96
C CYS A 25 25.08 -14.98 -13.14
N LYS A 26 24.39 -13.86 -13.41
CA LYS A 26 25.05 -12.55 -13.55
C LYS A 26 25.86 -12.23 -12.30
N ASP A 27 27.07 -11.69 -12.44
CA ASP A 27 27.79 -11.17 -11.28
C ASP A 27 27.06 -9.94 -10.69
N LEU A 28 26.75 -9.98 -9.41
CA LEU A 28 25.99 -8.95 -8.71
C LEU A 28 26.83 -8.38 -7.57
N SER A 29 26.70 -7.07 -7.34
CA SER A 29 27.40 -6.41 -6.24
C SER A 29 27.12 -7.07 -4.87
N ASP A 30 28.18 -7.18 -4.09
CA ASP A 30 28.22 -7.60 -2.69
C ASP A 30 27.73 -6.51 -1.70
N LYS A 31 27.29 -5.35 -2.19
CA LYS A 31 26.72 -4.30 -1.33
C LYS A 31 25.43 -4.78 -0.66
N LYS A 32 25.24 -4.41 0.60
CA LYS A 32 24.01 -4.65 1.37
C LYS A 32 22.80 -4.10 0.59
N ALA A 33 21.83 -4.97 0.32
CA ALA A 33 20.57 -4.63 -0.35
C ALA A 33 19.43 -4.55 0.67
N TYR A 34 19.36 -5.52 1.57
CA TYR A 34 18.39 -5.55 2.67
C TYR A 34 19.12 -5.74 3.99
N VAL A 35 18.73 -4.97 5.00
CA VAL A 35 19.37 -4.95 6.31
C VAL A 35 18.28 -5.01 7.37
N ASP A 36 18.40 -5.90 8.34
CA ASP A 36 17.51 -5.86 9.49
C ASP A 36 17.86 -4.64 10.36
N ALA A 37 16.88 -3.77 10.62
CA ALA A 37 17.14 -2.52 11.34
C ALA A 37 17.54 -2.75 12.82
N THR A 38 17.17 -3.89 13.40
CA THR A 38 17.49 -4.24 14.79
C THR A 38 18.89 -4.86 14.93
N ARG A 39 19.30 -5.67 13.93
CA ARG A 39 20.56 -6.43 13.89
C ARG A 39 21.34 -6.19 12.58
N PRO A 40 21.72 -4.93 12.25
CA PRO A 40 22.21 -4.56 10.92
C PRO A 40 23.58 -5.13 10.52
N GLU A 41 24.37 -5.60 11.50
CA GLU A 41 25.67 -6.23 11.25
C GLU A 41 25.63 -7.75 11.22
N GLU A 42 24.63 -8.36 11.85
CA GLU A 42 24.47 -9.83 11.89
C GLU A 42 23.53 -10.33 10.80
N LEU A 43 22.49 -9.54 10.47
CA LEU A 43 21.40 -9.96 9.61
C LEU A 43 21.21 -8.98 8.46
N PHE A 44 21.79 -9.32 7.31
CA PHE A 44 21.66 -8.57 6.07
C PHE A 44 21.79 -9.51 4.86
N LEU A 45 21.29 -9.04 3.73
CA LEU A 45 21.43 -9.69 2.43
C LEU A 45 22.10 -8.72 1.46
N THR A 46 23.15 -9.19 0.78
CA THR A 46 23.70 -8.52 -0.39
C THR A 46 22.82 -8.85 -1.60
N ARG A 47 23.01 -8.21 -2.76
CA ARG A 47 22.23 -8.60 -3.96
C ARG A 47 22.53 -10.03 -4.39
N GLN A 48 23.78 -10.44 -4.27
CA GLN A 48 24.22 -11.79 -4.58
C GLN A 48 23.57 -12.82 -3.65
N THR A 49 23.64 -12.62 -2.32
CA THR A 49 23.05 -13.57 -1.37
C THR A 49 21.52 -13.53 -1.43
N PHE A 50 20.91 -12.36 -1.65
CA PHE A 50 19.48 -12.23 -1.89
C PHE A 50 19.02 -13.11 -3.06
N ARG A 51 19.65 -12.99 -4.24
CA ARG A 51 19.32 -13.82 -5.40
C ARG A 51 19.50 -15.31 -5.10
N LEU A 52 20.63 -15.68 -4.49
CA LEU A 52 20.94 -17.08 -4.18
C LEU A 52 19.90 -17.68 -3.23
N TRP A 53 19.52 -16.98 -2.16
CA TRP A 53 18.46 -17.45 -1.25
C TRP A 53 17.11 -17.60 -1.96
N SER A 54 16.77 -16.69 -2.88
CA SER A 54 15.56 -16.82 -3.70
C SER A 54 15.62 -18.02 -4.65
N GLN A 55 16.77 -18.28 -5.28
CA GLN A 55 16.98 -19.48 -6.11
C GLN A 55 16.85 -20.78 -5.29
N ARG A 56 17.36 -20.79 -4.05
CA ARG A 56 17.24 -21.93 -3.14
C ARG A 56 15.78 -22.22 -2.77
N ILE A 57 14.99 -21.18 -2.50
CA ILE A 57 13.54 -21.31 -2.30
C ILE A 57 12.87 -21.84 -3.56
N ALA A 58 13.22 -21.28 -4.73
CA ALA A 58 12.60 -21.67 -5.99
C ALA A 58 12.80 -23.16 -6.29
N LEU A 59 14.05 -23.62 -6.17
CA LEU A 59 14.40 -25.02 -6.35
C LEU A 59 13.73 -25.93 -5.30
N GLY A 60 13.71 -25.52 -4.04
CA GLY A 60 13.08 -26.29 -2.96
C GLY A 60 11.56 -26.43 -3.14
N LEU A 61 10.89 -25.37 -3.60
CA LEU A 61 9.47 -25.43 -3.99
C LEU A 61 9.23 -26.44 -5.12
N LEU A 62 10.04 -26.37 -6.19
CA LEU A 62 9.92 -27.28 -7.34
C LEU A 62 10.25 -28.74 -7.02
N LYS A 63 11.04 -29.01 -5.98
CA LYS A 63 11.30 -30.35 -5.46
C LYS A 63 10.20 -30.86 -4.52
N SER A 64 9.33 -29.98 -4.03
CA SER A 64 8.28 -30.37 -3.12
C SER A 64 7.16 -31.11 -3.82
N ALA A 65 6.69 -32.21 -3.23
CA ALA A 65 5.69 -33.10 -3.83
C ALA A 65 4.31 -32.49 -4.05
N SER A 66 4.03 -31.30 -3.53
CA SER A 66 2.70 -30.67 -3.59
C SER A 66 2.66 -29.35 -4.36
N PHE A 67 3.77 -28.90 -4.95
CA PHE A 67 3.84 -27.61 -5.64
C PHE A 67 4.06 -27.75 -7.13
N GLU A 68 3.31 -26.97 -7.90
CA GLU A 68 3.48 -26.84 -9.34
C GLU A 68 3.55 -25.35 -9.75
N PRO A 69 4.25 -24.99 -10.83
CA PRO A 69 4.19 -23.65 -11.39
C PRO A 69 2.74 -23.19 -11.60
N GLY A 70 2.42 -21.98 -11.14
CA GLY A 70 1.07 -21.43 -11.10
C GLY A 70 0.38 -21.55 -9.74
N ASP A 71 0.93 -22.31 -8.78
CA ASP A 71 0.40 -22.41 -7.42
C ASP A 71 0.56 -21.13 -6.61
N ARG A 72 -0.32 -20.96 -5.61
CA ARG A 72 -0.24 -19.86 -4.64
C ARG A 72 0.51 -20.29 -3.40
N VAL A 73 1.43 -19.42 -2.94
CA VAL A 73 2.04 -19.53 -1.62
C VAL A 73 1.63 -18.31 -0.81
N LEU A 74 0.89 -18.55 0.27
CA LEU A 74 0.43 -17.49 1.16
C LEU A 74 1.44 -17.24 2.26
N VAL A 75 1.86 -15.97 2.42
CA VAL A 75 2.75 -15.54 3.51
C VAL A 75 1.95 -14.73 4.52
N PHE A 76 1.89 -15.23 5.76
CA PHE A 76 1.22 -14.62 6.90
C PHE A 76 2.25 -14.29 7.99
N SER A 77 2.85 -13.11 7.84
CA SER A 77 3.95 -12.63 8.67
C SER A 77 3.97 -11.10 8.71
N GLY A 78 4.58 -10.55 9.77
CA GLY A 78 5.10 -9.19 9.75
C GLY A 78 6.28 -9.03 8.80
N ASN A 79 6.90 -7.86 8.80
CA ASN A 79 8.09 -7.60 7.99
C ASN A 79 9.27 -8.41 8.50
N THR A 80 10.04 -9.02 7.59
CA THR A 80 11.28 -9.76 7.88
C THR A 80 12.19 -9.68 6.66
N LEU A 81 13.48 -10.00 6.81
CA LEU A 81 14.36 -10.17 5.64
C LEU A 81 13.94 -11.36 4.75
N ALA A 82 13.19 -12.30 5.31
CA ALA A 82 12.72 -13.47 4.57
C ALA A 82 11.63 -13.10 3.55
N THR A 83 10.93 -11.96 3.70
CA THR A 83 9.76 -11.63 2.86
C THR A 83 10.14 -11.30 1.42
N PRO A 84 11.15 -10.43 1.16
CA PRO A 84 11.67 -10.26 -0.19
C PRO A 84 12.16 -11.59 -0.80
N VAL A 85 12.81 -12.43 0.00
CA VAL A 85 13.37 -13.72 -0.45
C VAL A 85 12.27 -14.68 -0.86
N ALA A 86 11.24 -14.82 -0.03
CA ALA A 86 10.07 -15.65 -0.30
C ALA A 86 9.32 -15.15 -1.54
N PHE A 87 9.02 -13.85 -1.60
CA PHE A 87 8.38 -13.24 -2.77
C PHE A 87 9.13 -13.61 -4.05
N MET A 88 10.45 -13.41 -4.08
CA MET A 88 11.23 -13.65 -5.27
C MET A 88 11.44 -15.13 -5.60
N GLY A 89 11.64 -15.98 -4.58
CA GLY A 89 11.76 -17.42 -4.78
C GLY A 89 10.48 -18.07 -5.30
N ILE A 90 9.31 -17.63 -4.81
CA ILE A 90 8.00 -18.08 -5.32
C ILE A 90 7.86 -17.69 -6.81
N VAL A 91 8.20 -16.46 -7.17
CA VAL A 91 8.14 -15.98 -8.56
C VAL A 91 9.12 -16.74 -9.46
N MET A 92 10.34 -16.99 -9.00
CA MET A 92 11.36 -17.76 -9.72
C MET A 92 10.95 -19.22 -9.95
N ALA A 93 10.16 -19.81 -9.05
CA ALA A 93 9.58 -21.14 -9.22
C ALA A 93 8.37 -21.17 -10.18
N GLY A 94 7.97 -20.03 -10.73
CA GLY A 94 6.74 -19.89 -11.53
C GLY A 94 5.46 -19.89 -10.69
N GLY A 95 5.57 -19.77 -9.36
CA GLY A 95 4.45 -19.62 -8.45
C GLY A 95 3.95 -18.19 -8.36
N VAL A 96 2.91 -18.00 -7.54
CA VAL A 96 2.27 -16.70 -7.33
C VAL A 96 2.21 -16.39 -5.83
N PHE A 97 2.81 -15.28 -5.46
CA PHE A 97 2.86 -14.81 -4.08
C PHE A 97 1.49 -14.26 -3.64
N THR A 98 1.08 -14.52 -2.40
CA THR A 98 0.00 -13.76 -1.77
C THR A 98 0.33 -13.42 -0.32
N GLY A 99 0.28 -12.13 0.00
CA GLY A 99 0.55 -11.66 1.36
C GLY A 99 -0.74 -11.47 2.14
N ALA A 100 -0.77 -11.91 3.40
CA ALA A 100 -1.89 -11.66 4.31
C ALA A 100 -1.49 -10.68 5.41
N ASN A 101 -2.44 -9.85 5.85
CA ASN A 101 -2.22 -8.96 6.98
C ASN A 101 -1.96 -9.80 8.25
N PRO A 102 -0.82 -9.64 8.95
CA PRO A 102 -0.46 -10.43 10.13
C PRO A 102 -1.44 -10.29 11.31
N THR A 103 -2.32 -9.29 11.29
CA THR A 103 -3.33 -9.08 12.34
C THR A 103 -4.66 -9.80 12.06
N PHE A 104 -4.77 -10.54 10.95
CA PHE A 104 -6.00 -11.28 10.63
C PHE A 104 -6.32 -12.34 11.68
N THR A 105 -7.62 -12.47 11.96
CA THR A 105 -8.17 -13.61 12.68
C THR A 105 -8.08 -14.88 11.83
N ALA A 106 -8.20 -16.05 12.46
CA ALA A 106 -8.21 -17.32 11.74
C ALA A 106 -9.29 -17.38 10.64
N ARG A 107 -10.45 -16.77 10.87
CA ARG A 107 -11.56 -16.72 9.91
C ARG A 107 -11.22 -15.89 8.67
N GLU A 108 -10.61 -14.72 8.88
CA GLU A 108 -10.20 -13.82 7.79
C GLU A 108 -9.08 -14.45 6.97
N LEU A 109 -8.08 -15.04 7.64
CA LEU A 109 -7.00 -15.76 6.97
C LEU A 109 -7.52 -16.98 6.20
N ALA A 110 -8.43 -17.76 6.79
CA ALA A 110 -9.06 -18.91 6.13
C ALA A 110 -9.85 -18.51 4.88
N HIS A 111 -10.46 -17.32 4.88
CA HIS A 111 -11.12 -16.78 3.69
C HIS A 111 -10.11 -16.54 2.56
N GLN A 112 -8.99 -15.87 2.84
CA GLN A 112 -7.94 -15.64 1.85
C GLN A 112 -7.30 -16.95 1.36
N LEU A 113 -7.06 -17.93 2.25
CA LEU A 113 -6.54 -19.26 1.87
C LEU A 113 -7.45 -19.95 0.85
N ARG A 114 -8.77 -19.96 1.09
CA ARG A 114 -9.75 -20.58 0.18
C ARG A 114 -9.88 -19.83 -1.15
N ASP A 115 -9.92 -18.50 -1.10
CA ASP A 115 -10.09 -17.67 -2.29
C ASP A 115 -8.88 -17.76 -3.22
N SER A 116 -7.68 -17.58 -2.66
CA SER A 116 -6.41 -17.64 -3.39
C SER A 116 -6.03 -19.05 -3.87
N GLN A 117 -6.67 -20.08 -3.29
CA GLN A 117 -6.33 -21.49 -3.46
C GLN A 117 -4.84 -21.75 -3.17
N ALA A 118 -4.37 -21.25 -2.03
CA ALA A 118 -2.97 -21.42 -1.64
C ALA A 118 -2.61 -22.88 -1.37
N THR A 119 -1.54 -23.34 -2.02
CA THR A 119 -0.93 -24.66 -1.83
C THR A 119 -0.17 -24.73 -0.53
N TYR A 120 0.55 -23.66 -0.16
CA TYR A 120 1.27 -23.57 1.10
C TYR A 120 0.92 -22.31 1.89
N LEU A 121 0.99 -22.45 3.21
CA LEU A 121 0.95 -21.34 4.15
C LEU A 121 2.32 -21.22 4.83
N LEU A 122 3.04 -20.13 4.58
CA LEU A 122 4.21 -19.71 5.33
C LEU A 122 3.75 -18.78 6.45
N CYS A 123 3.84 -19.23 7.70
CA CYS A 123 3.25 -18.55 8.85
C CYS A 123 4.32 -18.21 9.89
N SER A 124 4.37 -16.95 10.32
CA SER A 124 5.31 -16.53 11.38
C SER A 124 5.16 -17.38 12.65
N ASP A 125 6.27 -17.62 13.34
CA ASP A 125 6.30 -18.39 14.60
C ASP A 125 5.32 -17.83 15.66
N ILE A 126 5.24 -16.50 15.79
CA ILE A 126 4.32 -15.81 16.70
C ILE A 126 2.83 -16.00 16.36
N SER A 127 2.50 -16.31 15.11
CA SER A 127 1.12 -16.42 14.63
C SER A 127 0.74 -17.84 14.21
N ILE A 128 1.60 -18.84 14.51
CA ILE A 128 1.43 -20.22 14.04
C ILE A 128 0.10 -20.86 14.47
N ASP A 129 -0.36 -20.59 15.69
CA ASP A 129 -1.65 -21.11 16.19
C ASP A 129 -2.86 -20.54 15.43
N THR A 130 -2.76 -19.29 14.96
CA THR A 130 -3.78 -18.68 14.09
C THR A 130 -3.70 -19.26 12.68
N GLY A 131 -2.49 -19.48 12.17
CA GLY A 131 -2.26 -20.11 10.87
C GLY A 131 -2.82 -21.54 10.80
N ILE A 132 -2.56 -22.37 11.81
CA ILE A 132 -3.08 -23.75 11.88
C ILE A 132 -4.61 -23.76 11.90
N ARG A 133 -5.24 -22.96 12.76
CA ARG A 133 -6.71 -22.86 12.80
C ARG A 133 -7.31 -22.36 11.49
N ALA A 134 -6.63 -21.44 10.81
CA ALA A 134 -7.07 -20.95 9.50
C ALA A 134 -6.94 -22.02 8.42
N ALA A 135 -5.84 -22.79 8.43
CA ALA A 135 -5.62 -23.92 7.52
C ALA A 135 -6.70 -24.99 7.70
N GLU A 136 -7.01 -25.37 8.94
CA GLU A 136 -8.10 -26.30 9.26
C GLU A 136 -9.46 -25.80 8.73
N GLN A 137 -9.80 -24.53 8.97
CA GLN A 137 -11.03 -23.92 8.45
C GLN A 137 -11.06 -23.82 6.92
N ALA A 138 -9.91 -23.72 6.28
CA ALA A 138 -9.77 -23.65 4.82
C ALA A 138 -9.69 -25.03 4.15
N GLY A 139 -9.53 -26.11 4.92
CA GLY A 139 -9.28 -27.46 4.40
C GLY A 139 -7.85 -27.65 3.87
N LEU A 140 -6.89 -26.82 4.30
CA LEU A 140 -5.48 -26.97 3.96
C LEU A 140 -4.83 -27.96 4.94
N ASP A 141 -4.22 -29.02 4.41
CA ASP A 141 -3.53 -30.01 5.23
C ASP A 141 -2.40 -29.39 6.05
N LYS A 142 -2.28 -29.78 7.33
CA LYS A 142 -1.30 -29.22 8.26
C LYS A 142 0.15 -29.43 7.79
N SER A 143 0.45 -30.47 7.02
CA SER A 143 1.77 -30.72 6.44
C SER A 143 2.20 -29.66 5.41
N ARG A 144 1.26 -28.84 4.94
CA ARG A 144 1.43 -27.71 4.02
C ARG A 144 1.51 -26.35 4.75
N VAL A 145 1.48 -26.35 6.08
CA VAL A 145 1.72 -25.18 6.92
C VAL A 145 3.15 -25.22 7.43
N TYR A 146 3.92 -24.18 7.10
CA TYR A 146 5.31 -24.05 7.49
C TYR A 146 5.53 -22.87 8.42
N VAL A 147 6.36 -23.08 9.45
CA VAL A 147 6.86 -22.04 10.33
C VAL A 147 7.87 -21.20 9.55
N TYR A 148 7.62 -19.89 9.50
CA TYR A 148 8.33 -18.95 8.66
C TYR A 148 9.05 -17.92 9.53
N ASP A 149 10.38 -17.90 9.47
CA ASP A 149 11.19 -16.90 10.14
C ASP A 149 12.52 -16.66 9.39
N GLU A 150 13.22 -15.61 9.80
CA GLU A 150 14.50 -15.19 9.24
C GLU A 150 15.72 -15.84 9.93
N LYS A 151 15.50 -16.72 10.93
CA LYS A 151 16.60 -17.40 11.64
C LYS A 151 17.37 -18.35 10.72
N VAL A 152 16.74 -18.78 9.62
CA VAL A 152 17.39 -19.57 8.56
C VAL A 152 18.61 -18.88 7.95
N PHE A 153 18.70 -17.54 8.02
CA PHE A 153 19.86 -16.80 7.53
C PHE A 153 21.02 -16.72 8.51
N LEU A 154 20.78 -17.04 9.80
CA LEU A 154 21.76 -16.91 10.87
C LEU A 154 22.46 -18.22 11.21
N SER A 155 21.88 -19.35 10.81
CA SER A 155 22.50 -20.66 11.01
C SER A 155 22.13 -21.61 9.88
N ASP A 156 23.12 -22.28 9.30
CA ASP A 156 22.95 -23.44 8.41
C ASP A 156 22.34 -24.68 9.11
N LYS A 157 21.89 -24.56 10.37
CA LYS A 157 21.30 -25.66 11.12
C LYS A 157 19.86 -25.91 10.67
N ALA A 158 19.77 -26.68 9.59
CA ALA A 158 18.58 -27.23 8.94
C ALA A 158 17.68 -28.14 9.80
N CYS A 159 17.78 -28.14 11.14
CA CYS A 159 16.99 -29.03 12.00
C CYS A 159 16.55 -28.31 13.27
N GLN A 160 15.59 -27.38 13.15
CA GLN A 160 14.75 -27.04 14.30
C GLN A 160 13.62 -28.06 14.39
N ALA A 161 13.40 -28.63 15.58
CA ALA A 161 12.21 -29.44 15.82
C ALA A 161 10.98 -28.58 15.50
N GLY A 162 10.09 -29.09 14.64
CA GLY A 162 8.93 -28.33 14.17
C GLY A 162 8.11 -27.71 15.30
N LEU A 163 7.55 -26.52 15.07
CA LEU A 163 6.73 -25.83 16.06
C LEU A 163 5.27 -26.25 15.91
N ARG A 164 4.63 -26.68 17.01
CA ARG A 164 3.22 -27.12 17.03
C ARG A 164 2.90 -28.22 16.00
N GLY A 165 3.89 -29.04 15.63
CA GLY A 165 3.75 -30.08 14.61
C GLY A 165 3.77 -29.56 13.16
N CYS A 166 4.10 -28.29 12.94
CA CYS A 166 4.40 -27.72 11.63
C CYS A 166 5.92 -27.71 11.41
N ARG A 167 6.35 -28.03 10.18
CA ARG A 167 7.77 -28.00 9.79
C ARG A 167 8.22 -26.56 9.56
N TYR A 168 9.52 -26.30 9.63
CA TYR A 168 10.04 -24.99 9.25
C TYR A 168 10.14 -24.86 7.73
N TRP A 169 9.99 -23.65 7.21
CA TRP A 169 10.11 -23.38 5.77
C TRP A 169 11.52 -23.65 5.22
N SER A 170 12.51 -23.87 6.09
CA SER A 170 13.83 -24.40 5.72
C SER A 170 13.75 -25.72 4.95
N ASP A 171 12.70 -26.52 5.17
CA ASP A 171 12.44 -27.75 4.41
C ASP A 171 12.08 -27.47 2.93
N LEU A 172 11.71 -26.23 2.61
CA LEU A 172 11.45 -25.75 1.25
C LEU A 172 12.64 -24.96 0.68
N ILE A 173 13.80 -24.99 1.34
CA ILE A 173 15.02 -24.31 0.90
C ILE A 173 16.03 -25.38 0.46
N ALA A 174 16.38 -25.37 -0.83
CA ALA A 174 17.44 -26.24 -1.34
C ALA A 174 18.83 -25.83 -0.79
N PRO A 175 19.80 -26.76 -0.73
CA PRO A 175 21.21 -26.45 -0.49
C PRO A 175 21.74 -25.40 -1.48
N ALA A 176 22.70 -24.60 -1.06
CA ALA A 176 23.23 -23.51 -1.89
C ALA A 176 23.91 -24.05 -3.15
N GLU A 177 24.68 -25.13 -3.02
CA GLU A 177 25.45 -25.76 -4.09
C GLU A 177 24.54 -26.30 -5.20
N GLU A 178 23.32 -26.71 -4.87
CA GLU A 178 22.34 -27.18 -5.85
C GLU A 178 21.60 -26.03 -6.55
N ALA A 179 21.52 -24.86 -5.89
CA ALA A 179 20.82 -23.68 -6.39
C ALA A 179 21.74 -22.73 -7.16
N GLU A 180 23.06 -22.82 -7.00
CA GLU A 180 24.10 -22.13 -7.78
C GLU A 180 24.07 -22.58 -9.26
N GLY A 181 23.07 -22.11 -9.99
CA GLY A 181 22.80 -22.52 -11.37
C GLY A 181 21.32 -22.68 -11.70
N PHE A 182 20.43 -22.49 -10.71
CA PHE A 182 18.99 -22.51 -10.91
C PHE A 182 18.56 -21.56 -12.04
N GLN A 183 17.84 -22.09 -13.03
CA GLN A 183 17.28 -21.31 -14.14
C GLN A 183 15.79 -21.08 -13.90
N TRP A 184 15.38 -19.82 -13.80
CA TRP A 184 13.96 -19.46 -13.84
C TRP A 184 13.46 -19.43 -15.29
N GLU A 185 12.15 -19.57 -15.48
CA GLU A 185 11.52 -19.47 -16.81
C GLU A 185 11.68 -18.03 -17.35
N GLU A 186 12.29 -17.90 -18.53
CA GLU A 186 12.29 -16.64 -19.26
C GLU A 186 11.00 -16.49 -20.08
N LEU A 187 10.44 -15.27 -20.08
CA LEU A 187 9.13 -14.99 -20.66
C LEU A 187 9.27 -13.93 -21.74
N GLU A 188 8.50 -14.08 -22.82
CA GLU A 188 8.43 -13.10 -23.90
C GLU A 188 6.97 -12.96 -24.36
N GLY A 189 6.63 -11.83 -24.98
CA GLY A 189 5.29 -11.58 -25.51
C GLY A 189 4.20 -11.75 -24.46
N ASP A 190 3.11 -12.42 -24.84
CA ASP A 190 1.93 -12.62 -24.00
C ASP A 190 2.21 -13.36 -22.68
N LYS A 191 3.29 -14.16 -22.62
CA LYS A 191 3.67 -14.88 -21.39
C LYS A 191 4.06 -13.93 -20.26
N CYS A 192 4.47 -12.70 -20.56
CA CYS A 192 4.78 -11.69 -19.54
C CYS A 192 3.53 -11.26 -18.74
N HIS A 193 2.32 -11.57 -19.21
CA HIS A 193 1.05 -11.34 -18.50
C HIS A 193 0.63 -12.52 -17.60
N LYS A 194 1.55 -13.46 -17.30
CA LYS A 194 1.37 -14.43 -16.21
C LYS A 194 1.33 -13.70 -14.86
N THR A 195 0.34 -14.04 -14.03
CA THR A 195 0.15 -13.50 -12.68
C THR A 195 1.29 -13.95 -11.79
N ILE A 196 1.87 -13.05 -10.99
CA ILE A 196 2.94 -13.35 -10.02
C ILE A 196 2.61 -12.96 -8.59
N ALA A 197 1.61 -12.11 -8.40
CA ALA A 197 1.08 -11.81 -7.07
C ALA A 197 -0.45 -11.73 -7.09
N LEU A 198 -1.06 -12.23 -6.01
CA LEU A 198 -2.44 -11.91 -5.62
C LEU A 198 -2.39 -10.97 -4.42
N ASN A 199 -2.54 -9.68 -4.69
CA ASN A 199 -2.59 -8.67 -3.66
C ASN A 199 -4.05 -8.39 -3.28
N TYR A 200 -4.41 -8.64 -2.03
CA TYR A 200 -5.81 -8.49 -1.60
C TYR A 200 -6.16 -7.03 -1.34
N SER A 201 -7.01 -6.46 -2.19
CA SER A 201 -7.54 -5.11 -1.98
C SER A 201 -8.72 -5.19 -1.02
N SER A 202 -8.80 -4.26 -0.06
CA SER A 202 -9.92 -4.20 0.90
C SER A 202 -11.29 -3.93 0.25
N GLY A 203 -11.31 -3.62 -1.05
CA GLY A 203 -12.51 -3.40 -1.84
C GLY A 203 -13.40 -2.25 -1.34
N THR A 204 -14.30 -1.79 -2.19
CA THR A 204 -15.39 -0.89 -1.80
C THR A 204 -16.67 -1.66 -1.42
N THR A 205 -16.64 -3.00 -1.50
CA THR A 205 -17.77 -3.92 -1.30
C THR A 205 -17.67 -4.76 -0.01
N GLY A 206 -16.59 -4.60 0.77
CA GLY A 206 -16.46 -5.14 2.13
C GLY A 206 -15.79 -6.52 2.26
N VAL A 207 -15.65 -7.29 1.18
CA VAL A 207 -14.88 -8.54 1.14
C VAL A 207 -13.58 -8.29 0.36
N PRO A 208 -12.41 -8.61 0.91
CA PRO A 208 -11.15 -8.47 0.20
C PRO A 208 -11.11 -9.28 -1.10
N LYS A 209 -10.59 -8.70 -2.18
CA LYS A 209 -10.51 -9.37 -3.50
C LYS A 209 -9.05 -9.52 -3.92
N GLY A 210 -8.65 -10.71 -4.36
CA GLY A 210 -7.30 -10.94 -4.89
C GLY A 210 -7.10 -10.24 -6.24
N VAL A 211 -6.28 -9.20 -6.26
CA VAL A 211 -5.90 -8.49 -7.49
C VAL A 211 -4.77 -9.25 -8.18
N GLU A 212 -4.99 -9.64 -9.43
CA GLU A 212 -3.99 -10.32 -10.26
C GLU A 212 -3.00 -9.31 -10.84
N VAL A 213 -1.76 -9.35 -10.32
CA VAL A 213 -0.64 -8.53 -10.81
C VAL A 213 0.35 -9.42 -11.52
N THR A 214 0.70 -9.07 -12.76
CA THR A 214 1.55 -9.87 -13.66
C THR A 214 3.02 -9.47 -13.61
N HIS A 215 3.91 -10.26 -14.23
CA HIS A 215 5.31 -9.84 -14.43
C HIS A 215 5.36 -8.47 -15.12
N TYR A 216 4.64 -8.31 -16.24
CA TYR A 216 4.61 -7.07 -17.01
C TYR A 216 4.12 -5.88 -16.17
N ASN A 217 3.07 -6.07 -15.35
CA ASN A 217 2.56 -5.00 -14.50
C ASN A 217 3.60 -4.53 -13.47
N TYR A 218 4.31 -5.47 -12.82
CA TYR A 218 5.36 -5.13 -11.86
C TYR A 218 6.56 -4.45 -12.51
N ILE A 219 7.01 -4.94 -13.68
CA ILE A 219 8.09 -4.32 -14.46
C ILE A 219 7.71 -2.88 -14.80
N ALA A 220 6.53 -2.70 -15.39
CA ALA A 220 6.01 -1.40 -15.78
C ALA A 220 5.96 -0.43 -14.60
N ASN A 221 5.37 -0.85 -13.48
CA ASN A 221 5.20 0.04 -12.34
C ASN A 221 6.51 0.34 -11.61
N THR A 222 7.46 -0.60 -11.59
CA THR A 222 8.80 -0.37 -11.05
C THR A 222 9.55 0.68 -11.87
N LEU A 223 9.52 0.56 -13.19
CA LEU A 223 10.16 1.52 -14.09
C LEU A 223 9.49 2.90 -14.04
N GLN A 224 8.16 2.95 -14.00
CA GLN A 224 7.40 4.19 -13.83
C GLN A 224 7.77 4.92 -12.53
N TYR A 225 7.77 4.21 -11.40
CA TYR A 225 8.13 4.76 -10.09
C TYR A 225 9.59 5.24 -10.07
N ASN A 226 10.51 4.45 -10.63
CA ASN A 226 11.93 4.80 -10.67
C ASN A 226 12.28 5.85 -11.72
N HIS A 227 11.41 6.12 -12.69
CA HIS A 227 11.63 7.19 -13.67
C HIS A 227 11.48 8.57 -13.05
N LEU A 228 10.50 8.80 -12.17
CA LEU A 228 10.27 10.10 -11.54
C LEU A 228 11.54 10.73 -10.91
N PRO A 229 12.30 10.05 -10.04
CA PRO A 229 13.51 10.64 -9.46
C PRO A 229 14.61 10.91 -10.51
N THR A 230 14.64 10.21 -11.65
CA THR A 230 15.63 10.45 -12.73
C THR A 230 15.47 11.80 -13.41
N LEU A 231 14.30 12.44 -13.23
CA LEU A 231 14.03 13.79 -13.75
C LEU A 231 14.76 14.88 -12.96
N ALA A 232 15.27 14.58 -11.77
CA ALA A 232 16.04 15.53 -10.97
C ALA A 232 17.43 15.77 -11.59
N PRO A 233 17.88 17.03 -11.77
CA PRO A 233 19.19 17.34 -12.36
C PRO A 233 20.38 16.70 -11.65
N ASN A 234 20.26 16.43 -10.35
CA ASN A 234 21.29 15.83 -9.50
C ASN A 234 20.98 14.37 -9.12
N TYR A 235 20.17 13.67 -9.92
CA TYR A 235 19.72 12.29 -9.63
C TYR A 235 20.86 11.33 -9.25
N ASP A 236 21.96 11.29 -10.00
CA ASP A 236 23.04 10.34 -9.74
C ASP A 236 23.70 10.55 -8.37
N GLU A 237 23.82 11.80 -7.93
CA GLU A 237 24.34 12.14 -6.62
C GLU A 237 23.36 11.72 -5.52
N LEU A 238 22.07 12.08 -5.67
CA LEU A 238 21.01 11.72 -4.74
C LEU A 238 20.92 10.19 -4.59
N ASN A 239 20.85 9.47 -5.71
CA ASN A 239 20.70 8.02 -5.72
C ASN A 239 21.90 7.31 -5.08
N ARG A 240 23.13 7.82 -5.24
CA ARG A 240 24.34 7.22 -4.67
C ARG A 240 24.35 7.24 -3.14
N ARG A 241 23.75 8.26 -2.52
CA ARG A 241 23.66 8.39 -1.06
C ARG A 241 22.32 7.94 -0.47
N SER A 242 21.34 7.60 -1.32
CA SER A 242 20.02 7.16 -0.87
C SER A 242 20.11 5.94 0.06
N LYS A 243 19.35 5.99 1.15
CA LYS A 243 19.11 4.90 2.09
C LYS A 243 17.65 4.92 2.52
N TRP A 244 16.99 3.78 2.46
CA TRP A 244 15.55 3.70 2.69
C TRP A 244 15.23 2.93 3.96
N LEU A 245 14.19 3.37 4.67
CA LEU A 245 13.63 2.65 5.81
C LEU A 245 12.29 2.04 5.41
N CYS A 246 12.13 0.74 5.65
CA CYS A 246 10.92 -0.02 5.35
C CYS A 246 10.24 -0.46 6.66
N PHE A 247 9.21 0.27 7.04
CA PHE A 247 8.24 -0.13 8.07
C PHE A 247 6.84 -0.34 7.48
N LEU A 248 6.65 -0.02 6.20
CA LEU A 248 5.40 -0.32 5.50
C LEU A 248 5.29 -1.84 5.28
N PRO A 249 4.08 -2.41 5.30
CA PRO A 249 3.95 -3.86 5.31
C PRO A 249 4.32 -4.49 3.96
N LEU A 250 5.31 -5.38 3.95
CA LEU A 250 5.82 -6.09 2.76
C LEU A 250 4.80 -7.07 2.15
N TYR A 251 3.75 -7.44 2.88
CA TYR A 251 2.62 -8.19 2.33
C TYR A 251 1.75 -7.33 1.38
N HIS A 252 1.91 -6.00 1.39
CA HIS A 252 1.13 -5.06 0.59
C HIS A 252 1.89 -4.62 -0.67
N ALA A 253 1.15 -4.39 -1.77
CA ALA A 253 1.70 -4.09 -3.08
C ALA A 253 2.66 -2.87 -3.10
N MET A 254 2.35 -1.83 -2.32
CA MET A 254 3.19 -0.64 -2.21
C MET A 254 4.62 -0.97 -1.74
N ALA A 255 4.75 -1.75 -0.66
CA ALA A 255 6.05 -2.10 -0.13
C ALA A 255 6.79 -3.10 -1.04
N GLN A 256 6.05 -3.97 -1.74
CA GLN A 256 6.62 -4.87 -2.75
C GLN A 256 7.23 -4.09 -3.91
N THR A 257 6.47 -3.19 -4.53
CA THR A 257 6.97 -2.39 -5.66
C THR A 257 8.12 -1.47 -5.26
N ILE A 258 8.02 -0.78 -4.11
CA ILE A 258 9.04 0.18 -3.70
C ILE A 258 10.28 -0.54 -3.18
N TYR A 259 10.15 -1.35 -2.13
CA TYR A 259 11.31 -1.86 -1.40
C TYR A 259 11.89 -3.14 -2.00
N ILE A 260 11.10 -3.99 -2.67
CA ILE A 260 11.63 -5.22 -3.29
C ILE A 260 12.15 -4.92 -4.71
N ALA A 261 11.32 -4.26 -5.53
CA ALA A 261 11.65 -4.04 -6.94
C ALA A 261 12.42 -2.72 -7.15
N GLY A 262 11.85 -1.62 -6.68
CA GLY A 262 12.35 -0.26 -6.92
C GLY A 262 13.74 -0.05 -6.34
N ALA A 263 13.92 -0.38 -5.06
CA ALA A 263 15.19 -0.25 -4.35
C ALA A 263 16.28 -1.13 -4.97
N LEU A 264 15.95 -2.37 -5.34
CA LEU A 264 16.92 -3.30 -5.93
C LEU A 264 17.44 -2.80 -7.27
N LEU A 265 16.54 -2.32 -8.15
CA LEU A 265 16.92 -1.77 -9.45
C LEU A 265 17.72 -0.47 -9.33
N ARG A 266 17.34 0.41 -8.40
CA ARG A 266 18.08 1.66 -8.10
C ARG A 266 19.33 1.45 -7.26
N GLN A 267 19.59 0.21 -6.84
CA GLN A 267 20.74 -0.16 -6.04
C GLN A 267 20.78 0.48 -4.64
N ILE A 268 19.62 0.72 -4.04
CA ILE A 268 19.48 1.40 -2.74
C ILE A 268 19.36 0.37 -1.60
N PRO A 269 20.14 0.51 -0.51
CA PRO A 269 19.98 -0.33 0.68
C PRO A 269 18.68 0.00 1.41
N VAL A 270 17.95 -1.05 1.81
CA VAL A 270 16.71 -0.95 2.57
C VAL A 270 16.92 -1.51 3.98
N TYR A 271 16.67 -0.69 4.99
CA TYR A 271 16.64 -1.08 6.39
C TYR A 271 15.20 -1.49 6.74
N ILE A 272 14.97 -2.76 7.04
CA ILE A 272 13.63 -3.31 7.30
C ILE A 272 13.39 -3.30 8.80
N MET A 273 12.30 -2.65 9.21
CA MET A 273 11.77 -2.72 10.57
C MET A 273 10.76 -3.87 10.64
N PRO A 274 10.90 -4.81 11.61
CA PRO A 274 9.98 -5.95 11.72
C PRO A 274 8.52 -5.55 11.99
N LYS A 275 8.34 -4.46 12.74
CA LYS A 275 7.06 -3.83 13.04
C LYS A 275 7.23 -2.31 13.03
N PHE A 276 6.14 -1.60 12.80
CA PHE A 276 6.14 -0.16 12.94
C PHE A 276 6.10 0.22 14.43
N ASP A 277 7.06 1.04 14.84
CA ASP A 277 7.04 1.82 16.07
C ASP A 277 7.54 3.23 15.72
N PHE A 278 6.81 4.26 16.15
CA PHE A 278 7.10 5.63 15.73
C PHE A 278 8.42 6.16 16.30
N VAL A 279 8.74 5.82 17.56
CA VAL A 279 9.97 6.29 18.22
C VAL A 279 11.18 5.55 17.66
N GLU A 280 11.03 4.24 17.44
CA GLU A 280 12.07 3.42 16.80
C GLU A 280 12.32 3.85 15.35
N MET A 281 11.26 4.24 14.61
CA MET A 281 11.41 4.81 13.27
C MET A 281 12.28 6.06 13.29
N LEU A 282 12.01 7.01 14.20
CA LEU A 282 12.81 8.24 14.33
C LEU A 282 14.27 7.92 14.71
N ALA A 283 14.48 7.01 15.66
CA ALA A 283 15.81 6.57 16.07
C ALA A 283 16.58 5.92 14.91
N ASN A 284 15.92 5.10 14.08
CA ASN A 284 16.53 4.48 12.91
C ASN A 284 16.84 5.48 11.80
N VAL A 285 16.01 6.52 11.62
CA VAL A 285 16.31 7.63 10.69
C VAL A 285 17.61 8.31 11.07
N GLU A 286 17.76 8.72 12.34
CA GLU A 286 18.97 9.35 12.86
C GLU A 286 20.18 8.41 12.77
N ARG A 287 20.04 7.18 13.30
CA ARG A 287 21.12 6.18 13.38
C ARG A 287 21.68 5.81 12.01
N PHE A 288 20.82 5.55 11.03
CA PHE A 288 21.25 5.08 9.71
C PHE A 288 21.42 6.21 8.69
N ARG A 289 21.07 7.45 9.06
CA ARG A 289 21.00 8.61 8.18
C ARG A 289 20.11 8.33 6.97
N ILE A 290 18.87 7.93 7.24
CA ILE A 290 17.88 7.61 6.21
C ILE A 290 17.53 8.87 5.42
N THR A 291 17.53 8.76 4.10
CA THR A 291 17.34 9.91 3.18
C THR A 291 15.94 9.97 2.58
N ASP A 292 15.29 8.83 2.41
CA ASP A 292 13.97 8.77 1.78
C ASP A 292 13.00 7.98 2.65
N LEU A 293 11.81 8.54 2.84
CA LEU A 293 10.71 7.90 3.55
C LEU A 293 9.46 7.81 2.67
N THR A 294 8.86 6.63 2.61
CA THR A 294 7.48 6.48 2.15
C THR A 294 6.60 6.31 3.38
N ILE A 295 5.68 7.25 3.57
CA ILE A 295 4.81 7.30 4.75
C ILE A 295 3.34 7.26 4.36
N VAL A 296 2.50 7.12 5.38
CA VAL A 296 1.05 7.19 5.29
C VAL A 296 0.54 8.33 6.20
N PRO A 297 -0.66 8.88 5.98
CA PRO A 297 -1.11 10.08 6.69
C PRO A 297 -1.02 10.01 8.22
N PRO A 298 -1.30 8.87 8.89
CA PRO A 298 -1.12 8.78 10.35
C PRO A 298 0.32 9.05 10.81
N ILE A 299 1.32 8.62 10.04
CA ILE A 299 2.73 8.87 10.33
C ILE A 299 3.07 10.34 10.07
N ALA A 300 2.53 10.93 9.00
CA ALA A 300 2.68 12.35 8.71
C ALA A 300 2.14 13.22 9.87
N VAL A 301 0.94 12.90 10.35
CA VAL A 301 0.33 13.57 11.51
C VAL A 301 1.16 13.34 12.78
N ALA A 302 1.70 12.13 12.99
CA ALA A 302 2.56 11.86 14.14
C ALA A 302 3.86 12.68 14.09
N LEU A 303 4.47 12.88 12.92
CA LEU A 303 5.65 13.73 12.76
C LEU A 303 5.40 15.18 13.17
N THR A 304 4.20 15.70 12.93
CA THR A 304 3.88 17.10 13.26
C THR A 304 3.40 17.28 14.71
N LYS A 305 2.70 16.29 15.25
CA LYS A 305 2.01 16.40 16.55
C LYS A 305 2.73 15.72 17.71
N HIS A 306 3.48 14.65 17.46
CA HIS A 306 4.08 13.87 18.54
C HIS A 306 5.40 14.49 19.03
N PRO A 307 5.58 14.70 20.35
CA PRO A 307 6.75 15.42 20.88
C PRO A 307 8.08 14.72 20.62
N ALA A 308 8.08 13.40 20.38
CA ALA A 308 9.30 12.67 20.05
C ALA A 308 9.91 13.10 18.70
N ALA A 309 9.12 13.61 17.74
CA ALA A 309 9.65 14.03 16.44
C ALA A 309 10.72 15.12 16.54
N ARG A 310 10.66 15.95 17.59
CA ARG A 310 11.64 17.01 17.87
C ARG A 310 12.87 16.55 18.67
N LYS A 311 12.93 15.27 19.05
CA LYS A 311 14.02 14.70 19.87
C LYS A 311 15.11 13.99 19.06
N TYR A 312 14.89 13.78 17.77
CA TYR A 312 15.79 13.04 16.89
C TYR A 312 16.22 13.94 15.73
N ASP A 313 17.44 13.75 15.23
CA ASP A 313 17.93 14.43 14.03
C ASP A 313 17.34 13.81 12.76
N LEU A 314 16.45 14.56 12.11
CA LEU A 314 15.80 14.21 10.85
C LEU A 314 16.46 14.91 9.63
N SER A 315 17.58 15.60 9.82
CA SER A 315 18.25 16.38 8.76
C SER A 315 18.78 15.56 7.59
N SER A 316 18.88 14.24 7.72
CA SER A 316 19.23 13.36 6.61
C SER A 316 18.10 13.19 5.59
N ILE A 317 16.85 13.47 5.96
CA ILE A 317 15.70 13.28 5.07
C ILE A 317 15.74 14.30 3.94
N GLU A 318 15.77 13.80 2.72
CA GLU A 318 15.79 14.58 1.48
C GLU A 318 14.48 14.46 0.72
N THR A 319 13.82 13.29 0.80
CA THR A 319 12.51 13.08 0.19
C THR A 319 11.57 12.37 1.16
N MET A 320 10.29 12.75 1.10
CA MET A 320 9.22 12.04 1.78
C MET A 320 8.01 12.04 0.86
N ASN A 321 7.48 10.84 0.63
CA ASN A 321 6.27 10.65 -0.16
C ASN A 321 5.17 10.11 0.76
N CYS A 322 3.98 10.71 0.69
CA CYS A 322 2.79 10.22 1.38
C CYS A 322 1.77 9.67 0.39
N GLY A 323 1.15 8.53 0.71
CA GLY A 323 0.11 7.93 -0.12
C GLY A 323 -0.93 7.17 0.70
N SER A 324 -1.77 6.38 0.02
CA SER A 324 -2.87 5.59 0.58
C SER A 324 -4.11 6.35 1.07
N ALA A 325 -3.99 7.62 1.45
CA ALA A 325 -5.12 8.49 1.79
C ALA A 325 -4.72 9.97 1.65
N PRO A 326 -5.70 10.89 1.50
CA PRO A 326 -5.43 12.33 1.44
C PRO A 326 -4.70 12.85 2.68
N LEU A 327 -3.80 13.80 2.48
CA LEU A 327 -3.08 14.52 3.54
C LEU A 327 -3.38 16.03 3.45
N GLY A 328 -3.70 16.64 4.59
CA GLY A 328 -3.97 18.08 4.70
C GLY A 328 -2.75 18.95 4.44
N SER A 329 -2.98 20.14 3.88
CA SER A 329 -1.90 21.07 3.52
C SER A 329 -1.16 21.65 4.73
N ASP A 330 -1.84 21.75 5.88
CA ASP A 330 -1.28 22.16 7.17
C ASP A 330 -0.23 21.14 7.66
N VAL A 331 -0.53 19.84 7.54
CA VAL A 331 0.39 18.76 7.91
C VAL A 331 1.59 18.77 6.97
N CYS A 332 1.40 18.96 5.66
CA CYS A 332 2.50 19.10 4.71
C CYS A 332 3.46 20.23 5.12
N ARG A 333 2.95 21.44 5.36
CA ARG A 333 3.78 22.60 5.75
C ARG A 333 4.51 22.36 7.07
N ALA A 334 3.85 21.76 8.06
CA ALA A 334 4.48 21.46 9.34
C ALA A 334 5.62 20.43 9.21
N ILE A 335 5.54 19.48 8.26
CA ILE A 335 6.64 18.57 7.93
C ILE A 335 7.77 19.31 7.20
N GLU A 336 7.44 20.19 6.26
CA GLU A 336 8.42 21.02 5.56
C GLU A 336 9.23 21.91 6.54
N ASP A 337 8.56 22.49 7.53
CA ASP A 337 9.20 23.25 8.60
C ASP A 337 10.11 22.36 9.48
N LEU A 338 9.70 21.11 9.73
CA LEU A 338 10.47 20.14 10.53
C LEU A 338 11.73 19.65 9.79
N CYS A 339 11.62 19.35 8.49
CA CYS A 339 12.73 18.84 7.67
C CYS A 339 13.62 19.95 7.10
N GLY A 340 13.14 21.20 7.09
CA GLY A 340 13.89 22.39 6.69
C GLY A 340 13.49 22.99 5.34
N ARG A 341 13.86 24.25 5.12
CA ARG A 341 13.32 25.15 4.07
C ARG A 341 13.47 24.71 2.60
N ARG A 342 14.24 23.67 2.30
CA ARG A 342 14.41 23.11 0.94
C ARG A 342 13.58 21.84 0.72
N PHE A 343 12.95 21.34 1.77
CA PHE A 343 12.10 20.16 1.72
C PHE A 343 10.71 20.55 1.18
N ASN A 344 10.16 19.75 0.27
CA ASN A 344 8.79 19.91 -0.22
C ASN A 344 8.06 18.58 -0.13
N MET A 345 6.98 18.55 0.65
CA MET A 345 6.21 17.34 0.90
C MET A 345 5.34 17.02 -0.32
N LYS A 346 5.48 15.80 -0.84
CA LYS A 346 4.76 15.36 -2.03
C LYS A 346 3.85 14.18 -1.71
N GLN A 347 2.67 14.20 -2.31
CA GLN A 347 1.72 13.09 -2.24
C GLN A 347 1.70 12.34 -3.56
N GLY A 348 1.53 11.03 -3.51
CA GLY A 348 1.32 10.20 -4.69
C GLY A 348 -0.02 9.48 -4.61
N TRP A 349 -0.58 9.13 -5.76
CA TRP A 349 -1.81 8.33 -5.82
C TRP A 349 -1.60 7.02 -6.56
N GLY A 350 -2.29 6.00 -6.05
CA GLY A 350 -2.42 4.70 -6.67
C GLY A 350 -3.27 3.77 -5.80
N MET A 351 -3.39 2.54 -6.27
CA MET A 351 -4.21 1.49 -5.68
C MET A 351 -3.62 0.11 -6.03
N THR A 352 -4.09 -0.94 -5.38
CA THR A 352 -3.64 -2.30 -5.67
C THR A 352 -3.89 -2.69 -7.14
N GLU A 353 -5.02 -2.24 -7.69
CA GLU A 353 -5.47 -2.49 -9.07
C GLU A 353 -4.62 -1.76 -10.13
N VAL A 354 -3.74 -0.83 -9.73
CA VAL A 354 -2.72 -0.21 -10.61
C VAL A 354 -1.30 -0.63 -10.20
N THR A 355 -1.19 -1.80 -9.57
CA THR A 355 0.01 -2.37 -8.96
C THR A 355 0.47 -1.60 -7.71
N CYS A 356 0.78 -0.32 -7.82
CA CYS A 356 1.13 0.52 -6.68
C CYS A 356 0.86 2.02 -6.95
N SER A 357 1.48 2.62 -7.96
CA SER A 357 1.42 4.06 -8.23
C SER A 357 0.97 4.37 -9.65
N LEU A 358 0.11 5.37 -9.84
CA LEU A 358 -0.29 5.84 -11.19
C LEU A 358 -0.08 7.34 -11.36
N LEU A 359 -0.25 8.13 -10.30
CA LEU A 359 0.02 9.58 -10.31
C LEU A 359 1.20 9.88 -9.39
N GLY A 360 2.09 10.74 -9.85
CA GLY A 360 3.29 11.15 -9.14
C GLY A 360 3.80 12.51 -9.59
N TRP A 361 4.80 13.00 -8.88
CA TRP A 361 5.33 14.35 -9.09
C TRP A 361 6.62 14.34 -9.89
N ASP A 362 6.73 15.29 -10.82
CA ASP A 362 8.04 15.75 -11.29
C ASP A 362 8.82 16.29 -10.05
N PRO A 363 10.02 15.76 -9.74
CA PRO A 363 10.81 16.21 -8.60
C PRO A 363 11.13 17.71 -8.66
N ASN A 364 11.15 18.32 -9.85
CA ASN A 364 11.44 19.73 -10.06
C ASN A 364 10.26 20.66 -9.84
N LYS A 365 9.03 20.13 -9.74
CA LYS A 365 7.84 20.91 -9.40
C LYS A 365 7.72 21.04 -7.88
N THR A 366 7.22 22.18 -7.41
CA THR A 366 6.88 22.39 -6.00
C THR A 366 5.40 22.09 -5.80
N SER A 367 5.07 21.20 -4.87
CA SER A 367 3.70 21.03 -4.40
C SER A 367 3.34 22.21 -3.51
N THR A 368 2.30 22.96 -3.89
CA THR A 368 1.78 24.10 -3.12
C THR A 368 0.50 23.76 -2.35
N SER A 369 0.04 22.52 -2.46
CA SER A 369 -1.29 22.06 -2.06
C SER A 369 -1.29 20.57 -1.69
N PHE A 370 -2.48 19.95 -1.62
CA PHE A 370 -2.67 18.51 -1.40
C PHE A 370 -2.78 17.69 -2.70
N GLY A 371 -2.26 18.23 -3.82
CA GLY A 371 -2.25 17.53 -5.10
C GLY A 371 -1.40 16.25 -5.10
N VAL A 372 -1.74 15.33 -5.99
CA VAL A 372 -1.08 14.01 -6.13
C VAL A 372 -0.24 13.88 -7.41
N GLY A 373 -0.06 14.99 -8.13
CA GLY A 373 0.82 15.09 -9.29
C GLY A 373 0.11 14.79 -10.62
N GLU A 374 0.85 14.23 -11.57
CA GLU A 374 0.41 13.95 -12.94
C GLU A 374 0.62 12.46 -13.30
N PRO A 375 0.02 11.93 -14.38
CA PRO A 375 0.19 10.53 -14.77
C PRO A 375 1.65 10.14 -14.97
N ASN A 376 2.06 9.03 -14.32
CA ASN A 376 3.36 8.39 -14.51
C ASN A 376 3.57 7.98 -15.97
N ALA A 377 4.81 7.72 -16.37
CA ALA A 377 5.15 7.38 -17.75
C ALA A 377 4.27 6.25 -18.32
N ASN A 378 3.81 6.40 -19.57
CA ASN A 378 2.90 5.47 -20.25
C ASN A 378 1.49 5.31 -19.60
N CYS A 379 1.14 6.11 -18.59
CA CYS A 379 -0.22 6.14 -18.02
C CYS A 379 -1.08 7.23 -18.66
N GLU A 380 -2.39 7.02 -18.60
CA GLU A 380 -3.43 7.98 -18.96
C GLU A 380 -4.48 8.05 -17.84
N ALA A 381 -5.07 9.23 -17.66
CA ALA A 381 -6.15 9.46 -16.71
C ALA A 381 -7.22 10.40 -17.30
N LYS A 382 -8.47 10.25 -16.87
CA LYS A 382 -9.55 11.20 -17.18
C LYS A 382 -10.51 11.31 -16.01
N ILE A 383 -11.20 12.44 -15.94
CA ILE A 383 -12.26 12.69 -14.95
C ILE A 383 -13.60 12.46 -15.64
N VAL A 384 -14.44 11.61 -15.06
CA VAL A 384 -15.71 11.20 -15.65
C VAL A 384 -16.86 11.49 -14.70
N LYS A 385 -17.81 12.31 -15.14
CA LYS A 385 -19.08 12.48 -14.44
C LYS A 385 -19.97 11.27 -14.72
N ILE A 386 -20.43 10.65 -13.65
CA ILE A 386 -21.39 9.53 -13.72
C ILE A 386 -22.76 10.06 -13.37
N LEU A 387 -23.71 9.86 -14.28
CA LEU A 387 -25.11 10.21 -14.08
C LEU A 387 -25.91 8.92 -14.05
N THR A 388 -26.51 8.60 -12.91
CA THR A 388 -27.40 7.45 -12.79
C THR A 388 -28.83 7.91 -13.04
N GLY A 389 -29.41 7.45 -14.15
CA GLY A 389 -30.82 7.70 -14.47
C GLY A 389 -31.78 6.98 -13.53
N SER A 390 -33.05 7.36 -13.57
CA SER A 390 -34.12 6.76 -12.76
C SER A 390 -34.33 5.25 -13.02
N SER A 391 -33.88 4.74 -14.17
CA SER A 391 -33.86 3.32 -14.52
C SER A 391 -32.65 2.55 -13.97
N GLY A 392 -31.74 3.22 -13.25
CA GLY A 392 -30.46 2.66 -12.80
C GLY A 392 -29.38 2.59 -13.87
N HIS A 393 -29.66 3.06 -15.09
CA HIS A 393 -28.66 3.14 -16.16
C HIS A 393 -27.66 4.27 -15.87
N GLU A 394 -26.36 3.96 -15.92
CA GLU A 394 -25.29 4.95 -15.80
C GLU A 394 -24.96 5.52 -17.19
N SER A 395 -24.94 6.84 -17.31
CA SER A 395 -24.28 7.53 -18.42
C SER A 395 -23.01 8.21 -17.95
N PHE A 396 -22.04 8.29 -18.87
CA PHE A 396 -20.69 8.77 -18.58
C PHE A 396 -20.40 9.97 -19.48
N SER A 397 -19.95 11.07 -18.88
CA SER A 397 -19.43 12.22 -19.63
C SER A 397 -18.06 12.62 -19.10
N GLU A 398 -17.11 12.82 -20.00
CA GLU A 398 -15.79 13.32 -19.62
C GLU A 398 -15.91 14.77 -19.14
N VAL A 399 -15.25 15.09 -18.03
CA VAL A 399 -15.12 16.45 -17.52
C VAL A 399 -13.88 17.08 -18.14
N THR A 400 -14.09 18.04 -19.04
CA THR A 400 -13.00 18.71 -19.80
C THR A 400 -12.57 20.05 -19.21
N GLU A 401 -13.41 20.63 -18.37
CA GLU A 401 -13.11 21.86 -17.62
C GLU A 401 -12.24 21.54 -16.38
N ARG A 402 -11.52 22.56 -15.89
CA ARG A 402 -10.49 22.41 -14.84
C ARG A 402 -10.88 23.13 -13.56
N GLY A 403 -10.30 22.68 -12.45
CA GLY A 403 -10.49 23.24 -11.12
C GLY A 403 -11.51 22.51 -10.24
N PRO A 404 -11.62 22.92 -8.96
CA PRO A 404 -12.34 22.18 -7.93
C PRO A 404 -13.87 22.11 -8.13
N ALA A 405 -14.45 22.93 -9.00
CA ALA A 405 -15.86 22.86 -9.35
C ALA A 405 -16.18 21.73 -10.36
N HIS A 406 -15.16 21.19 -11.02
CA HIS A 406 -15.28 20.25 -12.14
C HIS A 406 -14.79 18.85 -11.72
N THR A 407 -15.49 18.26 -10.75
CA THR A 407 -15.16 16.94 -10.18
C THR A 407 -15.88 15.80 -10.91
N GLY A 408 -15.27 14.61 -10.90
CA GLY A 408 -15.87 13.35 -11.35
C GLY A 408 -15.07 12.14 -10.86
N GLU A 409 -15.47 10.94 -11.25
CA GLU A 409 -14.69 9.72 -10.97
C GLU A 409 -13.38 9.75 -11.78
N LEU A 410 -12.27 9.50 -11.11
CA LEU A 410 -10.98 9.27 -11.75
C LEU A 410 -11.01 7.92 -12.46
N TRP A 411 -10.83 7.94 -13.77
CA TRP A 411 -10.62 6.75 -14.60
C TRP A 411 -9.19 6.74 -15.08
N CYS A 412 -8.54 5.59 -15.08
CA CYS A 412 -7.14 5.48 -15.48
C CYS A 412 -6.85 4.26 -16.36
N ARG A 413 -5.79 4.36 -17.16
CA ARG A 413 -5.28 3.29 -18.00
C ARG A 413 -3.76 3.32 -18.01
N GLY A 414 -3.13 2.16 -18.10
CA GLY A 414 -1.67 2.05 -18.15
C GLY A 414 -1.19 0.61 -18.11
N PRO A 415 0.09 0.37 -18.42
CA PRO A 415 0.68 -0.97 -18.44
C PRO A 415 0.79 -1.62 -17.05
N ASN A 416 0.68 -0.82 -15.98
CA ASN A 416 0.66 -1.24 -14.58
C ASN A 416 -0.74 -1.59 -14.05
N VAL A 417 -1.80 -1.43 -14.86
CA VAL A 417 -3.17 -1.81 -14.47
C VAL A 417 -3.27 -3.34 -14.40
N MET A 418 -3.92 -3.83 -13.35
CA MET A 418 -4.11 -5.25 -13.06
C MET A 418 -4.69 -6.02 -14.25
N LYS A 419 -4.44 -7.33 -14.26
CA LYS A 419 -5.12 -8.25 -15.18
C LYS A 419 -6.61 -8.41 -14.86
N GLY A 420 -6.96 -8.36 -13.57
CA GLY A 420 -8.32 -8.50 -13.08
C GLY A 420 -8.36 -8.98 -11.63
N TYR A 421 -9.55 -9.32 -11.14
CA TYR A 421 -9.72 -10.00 -9.86
C TYR A 421 -9.75 -11.52 -10.03
N TRP A 422 -8.94 -12.19 -9.20
CA TRP A 422 -8.81 -13.64 -9.16
C TRP A 422 -10.16 -14.32 -9.00
N ARG A 423 -10.50 -15.20 -9.95
CA ARG A 423 -11.74 -16.00 -9.97
C ARG A 423 -13.02 -15.17 -9.80
N ASN A 424 -12.98 -13.88 -10.15
CA ASN A 424 -14.11 -12.98 -10.00
C ASN A 424 -14.37 -12.15 -11.28
N PRO A 425 -14.79 -12.80 -12.38
CA PRO A 425 -15.01 -12.13 -13.66
C PRO A 425 -16.08 -11.05 -13.61
N SER A 426 -17.05 -11.17 -12.69
CA SER A 426 -18.07 -10.14 -12.46
C SER A 426 -17.44 -8.86 -11.88
N ALA A 427 -16.66 -8.98 -10.81
CA ALA A 427 -15.96 -7.83 -10.23
C ALA A 427 -14.93 -7.23 -11.21
N THR A 428 -14.29 -8.07 -12.03
CA THR A 428 -13.36 -7.60 -13.07
C THR A 428 -14.10 -6.73 -14.08
N ARG A 429 -15.18 -7.24 -14.70
CA ARG A 429 -15.97 -6.45 -15.66
C ARG A 429 -16.48 -5.14 -15.07
N ASN A 430 -16.94 -5.16 -13.82
CA ASN A 430 -17.47 -3.97 -13.15
C ASN A 430 -16.40 -2.93 -12.77
N ALA A 431 -15.12 -3.33 -12.72
CA ALA A 431 -14.02 -2.41 -12.43
C ALA A 431 -13.51 -1.68 -13.67
N PHE A 432 -13.85 -2.15 -14.88
CA PHE A 432 -13.50 -1.48 -16.11
C PHE A 432 -14.70 -0.73 -16.70
N SER A 433 -14.42 0.27 -17.53
CA SER A 433 -15.42 0.96 -18.32
C SER A 433 -16.20 -0.04 -19.18
N PRO A 434 -17.51 0.18 -19.39
CA PRO A 434 -18.31 -0.69 -20.25
C PRO A 434 -17.99 -0.52 -21.74
N ASP A 435 -17.25 0.54 -22.10
CA ASP A 435 -16.69 0.70 -23.44
C ASP A 435 -15.51 -0.25 -23.69
N SER A 436 -15.12 -0.40 -24.96
CA SER A 436 -13.96 -1.22 -25.34
C SER A 436 -12.62 -0.52 -25.10
N GLU A 437 -12.60 0.66 -24.47
CA GLU A 437 -11.37 1.45 -24.29
C GLU A 437 -10.53 1.00 -23.09
N GLY A 438 -11.10 0.19 -22.20
CA GLY A 438 -10.37 -0.48 -21.11
C GLY A 438 -9.92 0.45 -19.98
N TRP A 439 -10.74 1.44 -19.61
CA TRP A 439 -10.44 2.33 -18.48
C TRP A 439 -10.76 1.64 -17.15
N LEU A 440 -9.83 1.65 -16.21
CA LEU A 440 -10.10 1.26 -14.83
C LEU A 440 -10.89 2.37 -14.14
N ARG A 441 -12.07 2.02 -13.61
CA ARG A 441 -12.93 2.85 -12.76
C ARG A 441 -12.43 2.75 -11.31
N THR A 442 -11.86 3.84 -10.80
CA THR A 442 -11.12 3.79 -9.51
C THR A 442 -12.05 3.85 -8.29
N GLY A 443 -13.26 4.39 -8.45
CA GLY A 443 -14.15 4.74 -7.35
C GLY A 443 -13.72 5.97 -6.55
N ASP A 444 -12.65 6.67 -6.96
CA ASP A 444 -12.16 7.90 -6.34
C ASP A 444 -12.69 9.11 -7.12
N ILE A 445 -13.19 10.12 -6.40
CA ILE A 445 -13.60 11.41 -6.97
C ILE A 445 -12.39 12.33 -7.00
N ALA A 446 -12.16 12.95 -8.15
CA ALA A 446 -11.02 13.82 -8.37
C ALA A 446 -11.37 15.01 -9.29
N TYR A 447 -10.49 15.99 -9.31
CA TYR A 447 -10.44 17.05 -10.33
C TYR A 447 -8.99 17.29 -10.76
N VAL A 448 -8.81 18.06 -11.84
CA VAL A 448 -7.51 18.48 -12.35
C VAL A 448 -7.45 20.01 -12.37
N ASP A 449 -6.35 20.60 -11.90
CA ASP A 449 -6.15 22.05 -11.93
C ASP A 449 -5.61 22.57 -13.27
N GLU A 450 -5.38 23.88 -13.34
CA GLU A 450 -4.86 24.56 -14.54
C GLU A 450 -3.44 24.13 -14.93
N ASP A 451 -2.68 23.55 -14.01
CA ASP A 451 -1.31 23.06 -14.25
C ASP A 451 -1.28 21.56 -14.62
N GLY A 452 -2.45 20.92 -14.71
CA GLY A 452 -2.58 19.49 -15.00
C GLY A 452 -2.31 18.60 -13.78
N CYS A 453 -2.29 19.16 -12.57
CA CYS A 453 -2.14 18.42 -11.32
C CYS A 453 -3.48 17.86 -10.87
N PHE A 454 -3.48 16.59 -10.48
CA PHE A 454 -4.65 15.87 -9.99
C PHE A 454 -4.83 16.06 -8.49
N TYR A 455 -6.08 16.13 -8.07
CA TYR A 455 -6.49 16.26 -6.67
C TYR A 455 -7.55 15.22 -6.36
N ILE A 456 -7.32 14.45 -5.30
CA ILE A 456 -8.28 13.45 -4.84
C ILE A 456 -9.17 14.10 -3.80
N VAL A 457 -10.48 14.07 -4.05
CA VAL A 457 -11.50 14.63 -3.17
C VAL A 457 -11.85 13.62 -2.08
N ASP A 458 -12.35 12.44 -2.46
CA ASP A 458 -12.60 11.30 -1.58
C ASP A 458 -12.95 10.04 -2.38
N ARG A 459 -13.25 8.94 -1.71
CA ARG A 459 -13.90 7.78 -2.32
C ARG A 459 -15.39 8.02 -2.48
N MET A 460 -15.92 7.70 -3.65
CA MET A 460 -17.35 7.85 -3.97
C MET A 460 -18.27 7.17 -2.94
N LYS A 461 -17.88 6.02 -2.41
CA LYS A 461 -18.68 5.30 -1.39
C LYS A 461 -18.55 5.84 0.03
N GLU A 462 -17.55 6.67 0.30
CA GLU A 462 -17.36 7.29 1.61
C GLU A 462 -17.99 8.68 1.68
N LEU A 463 -18.36 9.29 0.55
CA LEU A 463 -19.08 10.55 0.50
C LEU A 463 -20.36 10.49 1.33
N ILE A 464 -20.50 11.47 2.23
CA ILE A 464 -21.65 11.61 3.10
C ILE A 464 -22.75 12.30 2.32
N LYS A 465 -23.90 11.66 2.19
CA LYS A 465 -25.04 12.21 1.45
C LYS A 465 -25.78 13.15 2.39
N VAL A 466 -25.62 14.47 2.23
CA VAL A 466 -26.31 15.49 3.05
C VAL A 466 -27.25 16.29 2.15
N LYS A 467 -28.54 15.97 2.23
CA LYS A 467 -29.60 16.41 1.33
C LYS A 467 -29.21 16.10 -0.12
N ALA A 468 -29.16 17.12 -0.97
CA ALA A 468 -28.72 17.00 -2.36
C ALA A 468 -27.19 17.11 -2.53
N ASN A 469 -26.43 17.24 -1.44
CA ASN A 469 -24.97 17.44 -1.47
C ASN A 469 -24.23 16.16 -1.11
N GLN A 470 -23.03 16.02 -1.66
CA GLN A 470 -22.08 14.97 -1.29
C GLN A 470 -20.93 15.63 -0.53
N VAL A 471 -20.77 15.28 0.73
CA VAL A 471 -19.75 15.85 1.63
C VAL A 471 -18.60 14.86 1.75
N PRO A 472 -17.38 15.24 1.33
CA PRO A 472 -16.17 14.45 1.55
C PRO A 472 -15.81 14.36 3.03
N PRO A 473 -15.80 13.16 3.66
CA PRO A 473 -15.20 13.01 4.99
C PRO A 473 -13.79 13.56 5.09
N ALA A 474 -12.94 13.31 4.09
CA ALA A 474 -11.53 13.70 4.12
C ALA A 474 -11.32 15.22 4.25
N GLU A 475 -12.20 16.02 3.65
CA GLU A 475 -12.17 17.48 3.76
C GLU A 475 -12.47 17.95 5.19
N LEU A 476 -13.49 17.36 5.82
CA LEU A 476 -13.82 17.65 7.22
C LEU A 476 -12.75 17.14 8.18
N GLU A 477 -12.17 15.97 7.90
CA GLU A 477 -11.08 15.40 8.68
C GLU A 477 -9.84 16.32 8.63
N ALA A 478 -9.43 16.79 7.45
CA ALA A 478 -8.34 17.74 7.30
C ALA A 478 -8.61 19.03 8.07
N LEU A 479 -9.80 19.62 7.92
CA LEU A 479 -10.19 20.82 8.64
C LEU A 479 -10.15 20.63 10.17
N ILE A 480 -10.71 19.54 10.69
CA ILE A 480 -10.74 19.28 12.14
C ILE A 480 -9.33 19.00 12.69
N LEU A 481 -8.45 18.38 11.90
CA LEU A 481 -7.05 18.12 12.29
C LEU A 481 -6.24 19.39 12.52
N GLU A 482 -6.59 20.51 11.88
CA GLU A 482 -5.95 21.81 12.09
C GLU A 482 -6.17 22.34 13.52
N HIS A 483 -7.23 21.88 14.22
CA HIS A 483 -7.52 22.34 15.57
C HIS A 483 -6.45 21.83 16.57
N PRO A 484 -5.81 22.72 17.37
CA PRO A 484 -4.64 22.37 18.19
C PRO A 484 -4.92 21.33 19.28
N ALA A 485 -6.18 21.22 19.73
CA ALA A 485 -6.60 20.21 20.71
C ALA A 485 -6.87 18.81 20.12
N VAL A 486 -6.83 18.64 18.80
CA VAL A 486 -7.14 17.39 18.11
C VAL A 486 -5.85 16.65 17.77
N ALA A 487 -5.72 15.40 18.20
CA ALA A 487 -4.61 14.52 17.84
C ALA A 487 -4.91 13.75 16.54
N ASP A 488 -6.12 13.21 16.40
CA ASP A 488 -6.55 12.44 15.23
C ASP A 488 -8.08 12.53 15.08
N VAL A 489 -8.61 12.27 13.88
CA VAL A 489 -10.04 12.36 13.60
C VAL A 489 -10.46 11.39 12.49
N ALA A 490 -11.72 10.95 12.55
CA ALA A 490 -12.41 10.32 11.44
C ALA A 490 -13.83 10.86 11.34
N VAL A 491 -14.33 11.05 10.13
CA VAL A 491 -15.69 11.53 9.87
C VAL A 491 -16.47 10.46 9.11
N ILE A 492 -17.73 10.25 9.50
CA ILE A 492 -18.67 9.37 8.79
C ILE A 492 -20.04 10.03 8.66
N GLY A 493 -20.81 9.56 7.69
CA GLY A 493 -22.24 9.84 7.58
C GLY A 493 -23.03 8.95 8.53
N ILE A 494 -23.87 9.55 9.36
CA ILE A 494 -24.87 8.86 10.19
C ILE A 494 -26.20 8.88 9.43
N PRO A 495 -26.73 7.73 9.00
CA PRO A 495 -28.01 7.67 8.29
C PRO A 495 -29.15 8.19 9.14
N THR A 496 -30.06 8.95 8.51
CA THR A 496 -31.32 9.40 9.09
C THR A 496 -32.49 8.58 8.53
N ALA A 497 -33.66 8.69 9.16
CA ALA A 497 -34.83 7.86 8.83
C ALA A 497 -35.39 8.12 7.41
N ASP A 498 -35.12 9.30 6.86
CA ASP A 498 -35.51 9.76 5.53
C ASP A 498 -34.48 9.40 4.44
N GLY A 499 -33.43 8.64 4.77
CA GLY A 499 -32.41 8.21 3.80
C GLY A 499 -31.33 9.25 3.52
N ASP A 500 -31.37 10.39 4.23
CA ASP A 500 -30.28 11.37 4.29
C ASP A 500 -29.16 10.88 5.24
N GLU A 501 -28.03 11.57 5.26
CA GLU A 501 -26.96 11.35 6.24
C GLU A 501 -26.56 12.67 6.90
N ARG A 502 -26.10 12.56 8.15
CA ARG A 502 -25.58 13.68 8.94
C ARG A 502 -24.12 13.43 9.30
N PRO A 503 -23.20 14.38 9.02
CA PRO A 503 -21.79 14.18 9.38
C PRO A 503 -21.60 14.09 10.89
N ARG A 504 -20.84 13.07 11.33
CA ARG A 504 -20.34 12.90 12.71
C ARG A 504 -18.82 12.77 12.67
N ALA A 505 -18.15 13.47 13.59
CA ALA A 505 -16.71 13.30 13.81
C ALA A 505 -16.43 12.43 15.03
N PHE A 506 -15.49 11.50 14.91
CA PHE A 506 -14.85 10.77 16.00
C PHE A 506 -13.50 11.41 16.22
N VAL A 507 -13.23 11.91 17.42
CA VAL A 507 -12.07 12.74 17.70
C VAL A 507 -11.24 12.12 18.81
N LEU A 508 -9.96 11.91 18.52
CA LEU A 508 -8.93 11.67 19.52
C LEU A 508 -8.33 13.01 19.92
N ARG A 509 -8.38 13.32 21.22
CA ARG A 509 -7.84 14.58 21.75
C ARG A 509 -6.33 14.49 21.96
N GLN A 510 -5.65 15.63 21.84
CA GLN A 510 -4.29 15.76 22.33
C GLN A 510 -4.22 15.43 23.83
N PRO A 511 -3.13 14.81 24.32
CA PRO A 511 -2.95 14.58 25.74
C PRO A 511 -3.13 15.87 26.54
N ARG A 512 -4.00 15.83 27.55
CA ARG A 512 -4.32 16.95 28.46
C ARG A 512 -5.03 18.16 27.82
N ALA A 513 -5.41 18.09 26.54
CA ALA A 513 -6.19 19.16 25.92
C ALA A 513 -7.61 19.21 26.49
N LYS A 514 -8.05 20.43 26.82
CA LYS A 514 -9.44 20.72 27.23
C LYS A 514 -10.15 21.36 26.04
N VAL A 515 -11.01 20.58 25.39
CA VAL A 515 -11.88 21.02 24.31
C VAL A 515 -13.21 20.26 24.44
N THR A 516 -14.31 20.97 24.22
CA THR A 516 -15.66 20.45 24.23
C THR A 516 -16.09 20.03 22.83
N GLN A 517 -17.12 19.17 22.75
CA GLN A 517 -17.69 18.76 21.46
C GLN A 517 -18.24 19.98 20.71
N GLN A 518 -18.81 20.94 21.43
CA GLN A 518 -19.39 22.16 20.87
C GLN A 518 -18.31 23.04 20.24
N GLU A 519 -17.16 23.20 20.88
CA GLU A 519 -16.02 23.95 20.30
C GLU A 519 -15.54 23.34 18.97
N ILE A 520 -15.49 22.01 18.84
CA ILE A 520 -15.14 21.36 17.55
C ILE A 520 -16.23 21.59 16.50
N ILE A 521 -17.51 21.52 16.87
CA ILE A 521 -18.63 21.80 15.96
C ILE A 521 -18.55 23.25 15.47
N ASP A 522 -18.35 24.20 16.36
CA ASP A 522 -18.30 25.62 16.03
C ASP A 522 -17.05 25.95 15.20
N TYR A 523 -15.91 25.33 15.49
CA TYR A 523 -14.70 25.43 14.66
C TYR A 523 -14.96 25.06 13.20
N VAL A 524 -15.73 23.98 12.95
CA VAL A 524 -16.14 23.56 11.61
C VAL A 524 -17.15 24.55 11.01
N LYS A 525 -18.13 25.03 11.79
CA LYS A 525 -19.14 25.98 11.29
C LYS A 525 -18.57 27.30 10.80
N GLU A 526 -17.53 27.79 11.48
CA GLU A 526 -16.83 29.01 11.12
C GLU A 526 -16.05 28.91 9.79
N ARG A 527 -15.71 27.68 9.36
CA ARG A 527 -14.78 27.42 8.25
C ARG A 527 -15.37 26.61 7.11
N ALA A 528 -16.56 26.04 7.30
CA ALA A 528 -17.23 25.21 6.30
C ALA A 528 -18.70 25.63 6.09
N VAL A 529 -19.18 25.43 4.86
CA VAL A 529 -20.57 25.71 4.47
C VAL A 529 -21.57 24.81 5.20
N THR A 530 -22.81 25.27 5.36
CA THR A 530 -23.84 24.68 6.24
C THR A 530 -24.07 23.19 6.06
N TYR A 531 -24.07 22.68 4.82
CA TYR A 531 -24.33 21.27 4.56
C TYR A 531 -23.14 20.36 4.95
N LYS A 532 -21.97 20.91 5.27
CA LYS A 532 -20.80 20.16 5.77
C LYS A 532 -20.73 20.13 7.31
N TRP A 533 -21.63 20.81 8.01
CA TRP A 533 -21.58 20.89 9.48
C TRP A 533 -21.77 19.50 10.13
N LEU A 534 -21.13 19.33 11.29
CA LEU A 534 -21.19 18.10 12.11
C LEU A 534 -22.54 17.95 12.83
N THR A 535 -23.63 17.84 12.07
CA THR A 535 -25.00 17.81 12.56
C THR A 535 -25.39 16.53 13.29
N ALA A 536 -24.59 15.47 13.19
CA ALA A 536 -24.71 14.27 14.03
C ALA A 536 -23.76 14.27 15.24
N GLY A 537 -23.08 15.39 15.49
CA GLY A 537 -22.26 15.65 16.68
C GLY A 537 -20.80 15.20 16.55
N VAL A 538 -20.12 15.24 17.69
CA VAL A 538 -18.72 14.82 17.85
C VAL A 538 -18.67 13.74 18.93
N GLU A 539 -17.93 12.66 18.73
CA GLU A 539 -17.71 11.60 19.73
C GLU A 539 -16.23 11.52 20.10
N TRP A 540 -15.92 11.43 21.39
CA TRP A 540 -14.54 11.19 21.84
C TRP A 540 -14.20 9.70 21.73
N VAL A 541 -13.02 9.42 21.20
CA VAL A 541 -12.47 8.05 21.14
C VAL A 541 -11.04 8.02 21.65
N ASP A 542 -10.61 6.84 22.10
CA ASP A 542 -9.24 6.61 22.54
C ASP A 542 -8.29 6.31 21.36
N GLU A 543 -8.84 5.86 20.23
CA GLU A 543 -8.11 5.65 18.98
C GLU A 543 -9.03 5.74 17.75
N ILE A 544 -8.47 6.14 16.61
CA ILE A 544 -9.14 6.04 15.31
C ILE A 544 -8.77 4.69 14.67
N PRO A 545 -9.74 3.81 14.37
CA PRO A 545 -9.45 2.49 13.82
C PRO A 545 -8.89 2.62 12.39
N LYS A 546 -7.67 2.14 12.17
CA LYS A 546 -6.96 2.20 10.88
C LYS A 546 -6.32 0.85 10.57
N ASN A 547 -6.18 0.51 9.30
CA ASN A 547 -5.39 -0.65 8.90
C ASN A 547 -3.87 -0.31 8.93
N PRO A 548 -2.98 -1.31 8.79
CA PRO A 548 -1.53 -1.05 8.76
C PRO A 548 -1.04 -0.15 7.61
N SER A 549 -1.84 0.05 6.56
CA SER A 549 -1.55 1.03 5.48
C SER A 549 -2.08 2.44 5.79
N GLY A 550 -2.56 2.69 7.01
CA GLY A 550 -3.06 3.99 7.47
C GLY A 550 -4.49 4.34 7.04
N LYS A 551 -5.19 3.46 6.33
CA LYS A 551 -6.57 3.68 5.88
C LYS A 551 -7.56 3.54 7.04
N ILE A 552 -8.41 4.54 7.23
CA ILE A 552 -9.48 4.55 8.24
C ILE A 552 -10.48 3.41 7.97
N LEU A 553 -10.75 2.60 8.99
CA LEU A 553 -11.71 1.50 8.97
C LEU A 553 -13.12 2.01 9.34
N ARG A 554 -13.70 2.89 8.49
CA ARG A 554 -14.99 3.56 8.73
C ARG A 554 -16.15 2.61 9.04
N ARG A 555 -16.11 1.37 8.54
CA ARG A 555 -17.07 0.33 8.89
C ARG A 555 -17.16 0.10 10.41
N GLN A 556 -16.02 0.03 11.10
CA GLN A 556 -16.01 -0.18 12.56
C GLN A 556 -16.67 0.99 13.31
N LEU A 557 -16.45 2.22 12.84
CA LEU A 557 -17.08 3.43 13.38
C LEU A 557 -18.61 3.47 13.12
N ARG A 558 -19.03 3.05 11.91
CA ARG A 558 -20.47 2.91 11.56
C ARG A 558 -21.14 1.84 12.42
N ASP A 559 -20.50 0.68 12.60
CA ASP A 559 -21.05 -0.42 13.40
C ASP A 559 -21.16 -0.02 14.89
N ARG A 560 -20.16 0.69 15.44
CA ARG A 560 -20.22 1.31 16.78
C ARG A 560 -21.41 2.27 16.92
N SER A 561 -21.62 3.14 15.92
CA SER A 561 -22.73 4.10 15.92
C SER A 561 -24.11 3.42 15.88
N LYS A 562 -24.24 2.29 15.17
CA LYS A 562 -25.48 1.50 15.13
C LYS A 562 -25.82 0.91 16.50
N VAL A 563 -24.84 0.39 17.23
CA VAL A 563 -25.04 -0.17 18.58
C VAL A 563 -25.55 0.91 19.53
N GLN A 564 -24.93 2.11 19.51
CA GLN A 564 -25.38 3.23 20.34
C GLN A 564 -26.80 3.71 19.97
N TYR A 565 -27.15 3.73 18.69
CA TYR A 565 -28.49 4.11 18.25
C TYR A 565 -29.58 3.15 18.77
N VAL A 566 -29.28 1.84 18.80
CA VAL A 566 -30.18 0.83 19.36
C VAL A 566 -30.31 0.98 20.87
N GLN A 567 -29.20 1.23 21.58
CA GLN A 567 -29.20 1.44 23.03
C GLN A 567 -29.91 2.73 23.46
N ALA A 568 -29.86 3.81 22.67
CA ALA A 568 -30.56 5.06 22.97
C ALA A 568 -32.08 5.02 22.70
N ARG A 569 -32.57 3.94 22.06
CA ARG A 569 -34.00 3.70 21.79
C ARG A 569 -34.65 2.70 22.75
N LEU A 570 -33.85 2.03 23.57
CA LEU A 570 -34.27 1.19 24.69
C LEU A 570 -34.27 2.05 25.96
#